data_AF-A0A965PM98-F1
#
_entry.id   AF-A0A965PM98-F1
#
_cell.length_a   1.000
_cell.length_b   1.000
_cell.length_c   1.000
_cell.angle_alpha   90.00
_cell.angle_beta   90.00
_cell.angle_gamma   90.00
#
_symmetry.space_group_name_H-M   'P 1'
#
loop_
_entity.id
_entity.type
_entity.pdbx_description
1 polymer ?
#
loop_
_entity_poly.entity_id
_entity_poly.type
_entity_poly.pdbx_seq_one_letter_code
_entity_poly.pdbx_strand_id
1 'polypeptide(L)'
;MWNQRSVDTFLGLPFNIASYGLLLEIIAKAVNMVPDELIGNLGDVHLYENHTEQAREQLRRELMPLPKLNINTEFWPYEGGSCGEGPLDAVAVFNGFTNDNFCKCLLEEDLQLYNYDPHPTLKAPLSN
;
A
#
# COMPACT_ATOMS: atom_id res chain seq x y z
N MET A 1 2.54 -12.86 -2.90
CA MET A 1 1.57 -13.52 -2.00
C MET A 1 1.98 -13.29 -0.55
N TRP A 2 1.06 -12.84 0.30
CA TRP A 2 1.29 -12.76 1.76
C TRP A 2 0.47 -13.81 2.51
N ASN A 3 0.94 -14.23 3.68
CA ASN A 3 0.20 -15.11 4.58
C ASN A 3 -0.08 -14.34 5.87
N GLN A 4 -1.34 -14.33 6.31
CA GLN A 4 -1.75 -13.64 7.53
C GLN A 4 -2.47 -14.58 8.48
N ARG A 5 -1.89 -14.79 9.66
CA ARG A 5 -2.42 -15.74 10.64
C ARG A 5 -3.78 -15.33 11.21
N SER A 6 -3.96 -14.04 11.46
CA SER A 6 -5.13 -13.46 12.12
C SER A 6 -5.50 -12.15 11.44
N VAL A 7 -6.76 -11.97 11.09
CA VAL A 7 -7.24 -10.89 10.23
C VAL A 7 -8.46 -10.22 10.84
N ASP A 8 -8.24 -9.05 11.44
CA ASP A 8 -9.32 -8.10 11.73
C ASP A 8 -9.83 -7.57 10.38
N THR A 9 -11.03 -8.03 10.00
CA THR A 9 -11.62 -7.71 8.69
C THR A 9 -11.98 -6.23 8.55
N PHE A 10 -12.31 -5.54 9.66
CA PHE A 10 -12.85 -4.19 9.59
C PHE A 10 -11.75 -3.12 9.63
N LEU A 11 -10.77 -3.26 10.54
CA LEU A 11 -9.69 -2.27 10.68
C LEU A 11 -8.39 -2.73 10.03
N GLY A 12 -7.97 -3.97 10.27
CA GLY A 12 -6.65 -4.47 9.88
C GLY A 12 -6.53 -4.76 8.39
N LEU A 13 -7.48 -5.52 7.84
CA LEU A 13 -7.41 -6.00 6.46
C LEU A 13 -7.34 -4.87 5.41
N PRO A 14 -8.13 -3.78 5.48
CA PRO A 14 -8.00 -2.68 4.53
C PRO A 14 -6.59 -2.06 4.53
N PHE A 15 -6.00 -1.89 5.72
CA PHE A 15 -4.62 -1.39 5.84
C PHE A 15 -3.61 -2.37 5.26
N ASN A 16 -3.79 -3.68 5.49
CA ASN A 16 -2.90 -4.71 4.94
C ASN A 16 -2.96 -4.77 3.41
N ILE A 17 -4.15 -4.70 2.80
CA ILE A 17 -4.30 -4.66 1.34
C ILE A 17 -3.53 -3.46 0.77
N ALA A 18 -3.74 -2.26 1.32
CA ALA A 18 -3.05 -1.05 0.85
C ALA A 18 -1.52 -1.15 1.05
N SER A 19 -1.07 -1.63 2.21
CA SER A 19 0.35 -1.76 2.54
C SER A 19 1.08 -2.75 1.62
N TYR A 20 0.52 -3.95 1.43
CA TYR A 20 1.14 -4.95 0.54
C TYR A 20 1.00 -4.58 -0.94
N GLY A 21 -0.08 -3.88 -1.34
CA GLY A 21 -0.24 -3.33 -2.68
C GLY A 21 0.82 -2.27 -2.99
N LEU A 22 1.05 -1.34 -2.07
CA LEU A 22 2.12 -0.36 -2.19
C LEU A 22 3.50 -1.03 -2.26
N LEU A 23 3.75 -2.05 -1.43
CA LEU A 23 5.01 -2.80 -1.48
C LEU A 23 5.22 -3.48 -2.85
N LEU A 24 4.16 -4.09 -3.41
CA LEU A 24 4.20 -4.69 -4.75
C LEU A 24 4.59 -3.66 -5.81
N GLU A 25 3.96 -2.48 -5.78
CA GLU A 25 4.24 -1.36 -6.70
C GLU A 25 5.68 -0.82 -6.55
N ILE A 26 6.17 -0.66 -5.32
CA ILE A 26 7.56 -0.24 -5.04
C ILE A 26 8.56 -1.24 -5.62
N ILE A 27 8.36 -2.54 -5.36
CA ILE A 27 9.25 -3.59 -5.87
C ILE A 27 9.22 -3.59 -7.40
N ALA A 28 8.02 -3.58 -8.00
CA ALA A 28 7.85 -3.60 -9.45
C ALA A 28 8.58 -2.42 -10.12
N LYS A 29 8.44 -1.19 -9.58
CA LYS A 29 9.20 -0.03 -10.06
C LYS A 29 10.71 -0.22 -9.93
N ALA A 30 11.18 -0.63 -8.75
CA ALA A 30 12.62 -0.81 -8.50
C ALA A 30 13.26 -1.80 -9.47
N VAL A 31 12.56 -2.88 -9.85
CA VAL A 31 13.07 -3.91 -10.77
C VAL A 31 12.63 -3.71 -12.23
N ASN A 32 12.02 -2.57 -12.57
CA ASN A 32 11.50 -2.25 -13.90
C ASN A 32 10.54 -3.34 -14.46
N MET A 33 9.60 -3.79 -13.62
CA MET A 33 8.53 -4.72 -13.97
C MET A 33 7.15 -4.09 -13.78
N VAL A 34 6.12 -4.74 -14.33
CA VAL A 34 4.71 -4.35 -14.14
C VAL A 34 4.12 -5.16 -13.00
N PRO A 35 3.51 -4.53 -11.97
CA PRO A 35 2.80 -5.27 -10.94
C PRO A 35 1.55 -5.94 -11.52
N ASP A 36 1.25 -7.14 -11.04
CA ASP A 36 0.13 -7.94 -11.51
C ASP A 36 -0.85 -8.22 -10.37
N GLU A 37 -0.82 -9.43 -9.79
CA GLU A 37 -1.76 -9.82 -8.75
C GLU A 37 -1.19 -9.67 -7.34
N LEU A 38 -2.06 -9.16 -6.46
CA LEU A 38 -1.82 -9.16 -5.03
C LEU A 38 -2.69 -10.24 -4.35
N ILE A 39 -2.05 -11.36 -3.99
CA ILE A 39 -2.72 -12.53 -3.40
C ILE A 39 -2.46 -12.60 -1.89
N GLY A 40 -3.54 -12.64 -1.10
CA GLY A 40 -3.49 -12.84 0.36
C GLY A 40 -4.06 -14.20 0.76
N ASN A 41 -3.28 -14.99 1.51
CA ASN A 41 -3.75 -16.20 2.19
C ASN A 41 -4.09 -15.87 3.64
N LEU A 42 -5.38 -15.87 3.96
CA LEU A 42 -5.92 -15.38 5.21
C LEU A 42 -6.34 -16.55 6.10
N GLY A 43 -5.74 -16.65 7.29
CA GLY A 43 -6.01 -17.69 8.28
C GLY A 43 -7.31 -17.46 9.04
N ASP A 44 -7.20 -16.94 10.26
CA ASP A 44 -8.36 -16.59 11.09
C ASP A 44 -8.93 -15.23 10.69
N VAL A 45 -9.91 -15.26 9.77
CA VAL A 45 -10.65 -14.07 9.32
C VAL A 45 -11.84 -13.84 10.23
N HIS A 46 -11.81 -12.74 10.98
CA HIS A 46 -12.81 -12.45 11.99
C HIS A 46 -13.26 -10.98 11.94
N LEU A 47 -14.41 -10.74 12.56
CA LEU A 47 -14.99 -9.42 12.81
C LEU A 47 -15.23 -9.30 14.31
N TYR A 48 -14.77 -8.21 14.92
CA TYR A 48 -15.08 -7.95 16.32
C TYR A 48 -16.54 -7.53 16.51
N GLU A 49 -17.15 -7.96 17.61
CA GLU A 49 -18.58 -7.72 17.87
C GLU A 49 -18.91 -6.21 17.90
N ASN A 50 -18.01 -5.39 18.46
CA ASN A 50 -18.10 -3.94 18.51
C ASN A 50 -17.95 -3.23 17.14
N HIS A 51 -17.72 -3.97 16.06
CA HIS A 51 -17.66 -3.46 14.67
C HIS A 51 -18.87 -3.84 13.83
N THR A 52 -19.84 -4.57 14.38
CA THR A 52 -20.96 -5.15 13.62
C THR A 52 -21.84 -4.08 12.95
N GLU A 53 -22.11 -2.97 13.63
CA GLU A 53 -22.95 -1.89 13.08
C GLU A 53 -22.24 -1.16 11.93
N GLN A 54 -20.95 -0.88 12.09
CA GLN A 54 -20.13 -0.23 11.06
C GLN A 54 -19.94 -1.14 9.84
N ALA A 55 -19.76 -2.45 10.05
CA ALA A 55 -19.71 -3.43 8.97
C ALA A 55 -21.03 -3.46 8.17
N ARG A 56 -22.18 -3.44 8.85
CA ARG A 56 -23.49 -3.37 8.19
C ARG A 56 -23.68 -2.09 7.38
N GLU A 57 -23.17 -0.96 7.86
CA GLU A 57 -23.20 0.30 7.13
C GLU A 57 -22.29 0.25 5.89
N GLN A 58 -21.08 -0.28 6.02
CA GLN A 58 -20.15 -0.43 4.88
C GLN A 58 -20.75 -1.30 3.77
N LEU A 59 -21.49 -2.36 4.12
CA LEU A 59 -22.14 -3.27 3.16
C LEU A 59 -23.27 -2.62 2.34
N ARG A 60 -23.78 -1.45 2.74
CA ARG A 60 -24.83 -0.72 2.00
C ARG A 60 -24.28 0.25 0.95
N ARG A 61 -22.96 0.46 0.93
CA ARG A 61 -22.32 1.44 0.05
C ARG A 61 -22.15 0.86 -1.35
N GLU A 62 -22.43 1.69 -2.35
CA GLU A 62 -22.10 1.35 -3.73
C GLU A 62 -20.59 1.43 -3.96
N LEU A 63 -20.09 0.59 -4.87
CA LEU A 63 -18.68 0.59 -5.26
C LEU A 63 -18.35 1.88 -6.03
N MET A 64 -17.26 2.53 -5.64
CA MET A 64 -16.72 3.70 -6.33
C MET A 64 -15.58 3.28 -7.27
N PRO A 65 -15.27 4.07 -8.31
CA PRO A 65 -14.08 3.85 -9.13
C PRO A 65 -12.80 3.77 -8.29
N LEU A 66 -11.88 2.87 -8.66
CA LEU A 66 -10.61 2.73 -7.96
C LEU A 66 -9.69 3.93 -8.22
N PRO A 67 -8.87 4.33 -7.24
CA PRO A 67 -7.87 5.36 -7.44
C PRO A 67 -6.71 4.84 -8.31
N LYS A 68 -5.84 5.76 -8.72
CA LYS A 68 -4.54 5.43 -9.31
C LYS A 68 -3.42 5.86 -8.39
N LEU A 69 -2.44 4.98 -8.17
CA LEU A 69 -1.23 5.30 -7.42
C LEU A 69 -0.15 5.81 -8.38
N ASN A 70 0.53 6.87 -7.97
CA ASN A 70 1.79 7.28 -8.54
C ASN A 70 2.87 7.29 -7.46
N ILE A 71 4.04 6.77 -7.81
CA ILE A 71 5.23 6.79 -6.97
C ILE A 71 6.28 7.59 -7.72
N ASN A 72 6.67 8.71 -7.14
CA ASN A 72 7.75 9.54 -7.63
C ASN A 72 9.08 8.83 -7.38
N THR A 73 9.81 8.51 -8.44
CA THR A 73 11.12 7.84 -8.38
C THR A 73 12.25 8.74 -8.84
N GLU A 74 12.01 10.05 -9.02
CA GLU A 74 13.01 10.99 -9.56
C GLU A 74 14.33 10.95 -8.77
N PHE A 75 14.26 10.83 -7.44
CA PHE A 75 15.42 10.83 -6.55
C PHE A 75 15.92 9.43 -6.16
N TRP A 76 15.38 8.38 -6.80
CA TRP A 76 15.84 7.02 -6.53
C TRP A 76 17.19 6.78 -7.25
N PRO A 77 18.02 5.82 -6.80
CA PRO A 77 19.25 5.47 -7.51
C PRO A 77 18.99 4.94 -8.93
N TYR A 78 19.65 5.52 -9.92
CA TYR A 78 19.64 5.09 -11.33
C TYR A 78 21.00 4.50 -11.72
N GLU A 79 21.01 3.53 -12.63
CA GLU A 79 22.25 2.86 -13.07
C GLU A 79 23.27 3.84 -13.70
N GLY A 80 22.78 4.89 -14.35
CA GLY A 80 23.61 5.92 -14.99
C GLY A 80 24.20 6.97 -14.04
N GLY A 81 23.83 6.95 -12.76
CA GLY A 81 24.24 7.96 -11.76
C GLY A 81 23.55 9.32 -11.89
N SER A 82 22.93 9.62 -13.04
CA SER A 82 22.04 10.76 -13.25
C SER A 82 20.62 10.44 -12.79
N CYS A 83 20.05 11.26 -11.91
CA CYS A 83 18.65 11.12 -11.48
C CYS A 83 17.68 11.25 -12.66
N GLY A 84 16.69 10.36 -12.72
CA GLY A 84 15.61 10.41 -13.72
C GLY A 84 15.98 9.91 -15.12
N GLU A 85 17.23 9.46 -15.33
CA GLU A 85 17.70 8.97 -16.62
C GLU A 85 18.07 7.48 -16.56
N GLY A 86 17.41 6.69 -17.41
CA GLY A 86 17.67 5.26 -17.53
C GLY A 86 16.91 4.40 -16.52
N PRO A 87 17.24 3.11 -16.41
CA PRO A 87 16.63 2.21 -15.43
C PRO A 87 17.10 2.53 -14.01
N LEU A 88 16.24 2.22 -13.05
CA LEU A 88 16.59 2.23 -11.63
C LEU A 88 17.61 1.14 -11.32
N ASP A 89 18.61 1.47 -10.50
CA ASP A 89 19.48 0.46 -9.91
C ASP A 89 18.73 -0.18 -8.73
N ALA A 90 18.08 -1.32 -9.00
CA ALA A 90 17.30 -2.06 -8.01
C ALA A 90 18.09 -2.34 -6.71
N VAL A 91 19.37 -2.71 -6.83
CA VAL A 91 20.20 -3.06 -5.68
C VAL A 91 20.48 -1.82 -4.85
N ALA A 92 20.83 -0.70 -5.49
CA ALA A 92 21.05 0.56 -4.80
C ALA A 92 19.75 1.10 -4.17
N VAL A 93 18.60 0.98 -4.84
CA VAL A 93 17.28 1.32 -4.29
C VAL A 93 17.00 0.52 -3.02
N PHE A 94 17.15 -0.81 -3.06
CA PHE A 94 16.87 -1.66 -1.90
C PHE A 94 17.85 -1.45 -0.75
N ASN A 95 19.13 -1.24 -1.05
CA ASN A 95 20.11 -0.84 -0.05
C ASN A 95 19.79 0.54 0.54
N GLY A 96 19.24 1.45 -0.27
CA GLY A 96 18.75 2.75 0.17
C GLY A 96 17.75 2.64 1.31
N PHE A 97 16.78 1.73 1.23
CA PHE A 97 15.77 1.53 2.30
C PHE A 97 16.35 1.06 3.65
N THR A 98 17.59 0.56 3.68
CA THR A 98 18.29 0.22 4.94
C THR A 98 18.98 1.43 5.59
N ASN A 99 19.06 2.56 4.87
CA ASN A 99 19.66 3.80 5.33
C ASN A 99 18.56 4.78 5.74
N ASP A 100 18.57 5.19 7.02
CA ASP A 100 17.62 6.15 7.58
C ASP A 100 17.50 7.44 6.76
N ASN A 101 18.56 7.87 6.09
CA ASN A 101 18.54 9.11 5.30
C ASN A 101 17.67 8.97 4.06
N PHE A 102 17.67 7.82 3.37
CA PHE A 102 16.84 7.61 2.19
C PHE A 102 15.35 7.55 2.57
N CYS A 103 15.03 6.82 3.64
CA CYS A 103 13.66 6.74 4.14
C CYS A 103 13.13 8.09 4.65
N LYS A 104 13.99 8.94 5.23
CA LYS A 104 13.63 10.31 5.62
C LYS A 104 13.45 11.25 4.44
N CYS A 105 14.01 10.92 3.27
CA CYS A 105 13.84 11.66 2.04
C CYS A 105 12.58 11.26 1.27
N LEU A 106 11.95 10.13 1.60
CA LEU A 106 10.62 9.80 1.09
C LEU A 106 9.58 10.66 1.80
N LEU A 107 8.99 11.57 1.06
CA LEU A 107 7.96 12.47 1.55
C LEU A 107 6.58 11.92 1.22
N GLU A 108 5.55 12.38 1.93
CA GLU A 108 4.16 12.04 1.62
C GLU A 108 3.78 12.42 0.18
N GLU A 109 4.40 13.48 -0.35
CA GLU A 109 4.23 13.92 -1.73
C GLU A 109 4.81 12.96 -2.76
N ASP A 110 5.72 12.03 -2.40
CA ASP A 110 6.24 11.04 -3.34
C ASP A 110 5.25 9.90 -3.63
N LEU A 111 4.19 9.78 -2.82
CA LEU A 111 3.15 8.77 -2.93
C LEU A 111 1.79 9.43 -3.15
N GLN A 112 1.39 9.59 -4.40
CA GLN A 112 0.15 10.30 -4.73
C GLN A 112 -0.97 9.34 -5.14
N LEU A 113 -2.15 9.52 -4.58
CA LEU A 113 -3.39 8.88 -5.05
C LEU A 113 -4.21 9.86 -5.87
N TYR A 114 -4.45 9.51 -7.13
CA TYR A 114 -5.31 10.26 -8.04
C TYR A 114 -6.71 9.66 -8.10
N ASN A 115 -7.72 10.52 -8.22
CA ASN A 115 -9.14 10.14 -8.31
C ASN A 115 -9.63 9.28 -7.14
N TYR A 116 -9.07 9.49 -5.95
CA TYR A 116 -9.56 8.83 -4.74
C TYR A 116 -10.71 9.64 -4.15
N ASP A 117 -11.94 9.24 -4.45
CA ASP A 117 -13.18 9.83 -3.93
C ASP A 117 -13.94 8.79 -3.08
N PRO A 118 -13.52 8.57 -1.82
CA PRO A 118 -14.11 7.56 -0.97
C PRO A 118 -15.42 8.04 -0.32
N HIS A 119 -16.24 7.07 0.10
CA HIS A 119 -17.32 7.33 1.05
C HIS A 119 -16.79 7.92 2.36
N PRO A 120 -17.63 8.63 3.15
CA PRO A 120 -17.22 9.14 4.46
C PRO A 120 -16.65 8.05 5.37
N THR A 121 -15.61 8.39 6.13
CA THR A 121 -14.94 7.46 7.04
C THR A 121 -15.91 6.89 8.08
N LEU A 122 -15.91 5.56 8.24
CA LEU A 122 -16.58 4.89 9.34
C LEU A 122 -15.60 4.75 10.52
N LYS A 123 -15.97 5.30 11.68
CA LYS A 123 -15.16 5.21 12.89
C LYS A 123 -15.49 3.92 13.63
N ALA A 124 -14.48 3.11 13.91
CA ALA A 124 -14.56 1.96 14.80
C ALA A 124 -13.39 1.98 15.80
N PRO A 125 -13.64 1.64 17.08
CA PRO A 125 -12.58 1.56 18.07
C PRO A 125 -11.68 0.34 17.81
N LEU A 126 -10.39 0.46 18.10
CA LEU A 126 -9.53 -0.71 18.23
C LEU A 126 -10.10 -1.62 19.32
N SER A 127 -10.13 -2.92 19.06
CA SER A 127 -10.56 -3.91 20.05
C SER A 127 -9.48 -4.03 21.12
N ASN A 128 -9.88 -3.83 22.38
CA ASN A 128 -9.03 -3.99 23.56
C ASN A 128 -8.91 -5.46 23.96
#